data_AF-A0A6P0RAU1-F1
#
_entry.id   AF-A0A6P0RAU1-F1
#
_cell.length_a   1.000
_cell.length_b   1.000
_cell.length_c   1.000
_cell.angle_alpha   90.00
_cell.angle_beta   90.00
_cell.angle_gamma   90.00
#
_symmetry.space_group_name_H-M   'P 1'
#
loop_
_entity.id
_entity.type
_entity.pdbx_description
1 polymer ?
#
loop_
_entity_poly.entity_id
_entity_poly.type
_entity_poly.pdbx_seq_one_letter_code
_entity_poly.pdbx_strand_id
1 'polypeptide(L)'
;MGLLHYAVTSDGEFIEVPKFFRLSERRLSKLQMRLAKKPKHSKPWKILKGKIARLHQLIARQRLDWQFKLAYHLFSDVSIIFIEDLQIANLVRRCKAKLGDNGQFLPNGQSAKSGLNKSLQDAALGQFIQVLEYVAWKLGKRVVKVDPKGTSQHC
;
A
#
# COMPACT_ATOMS: atom_id res chain seq x y z
N MET A 1 11.32 5.47 4.46
CA MET A 1 9.98 5.55 3.79
C MET A 1 8.91 5.16 4.81
N GLY A 2 7.69 5.74 4.76
CA GLY A 2 6.72 5.55 5.84
C GLY A 2 5.24 5.65 5.45
N LEU A 3 4.39 5.62 6.48
CA LEU A 3 2.93 5.68 6.36
C LEU A 3 2.34 7.07 6.59
N LEU A 4 3.08 7.93 7.31
CA LEU A 4 2.79 9.35 7.47
C LEU A 4 3.27 10.12 6.24
N HIS A 5 4.51 9.87 5.85
CA HIS A 5 5.11 10.39 4.62
C HIS A 5 5.60 9.20 3.78
N TYR A 6 5.19 9.18 2.52
CA TYR A 6 5.54 8.17 1.54
C TYR A 6 7.06 8.07 1.38
N ALA A 7 7.69 9.23 1.16
CA ALA A 7 9.13 9.43 1.17
C ALA A 7 9.43 10.77 1.85
N VAL A 8 10.59 10.81 2.50
CA VAL A 8 11.22 12.03 3.00
C VAL A 8 12.59 12.07 2.35
N THR A 9 12.89 13.12 1.60
CA THR A 9 14.20 13.27 0.94
C THR A 9 15.21 13.87 1.91
N SER A 10 16.51 13.75 1.61
CA SER A 10 17.57 14.44 2.35
C SER A 10 17.41 15.96 2.37
N ASP A 11 16.67 16.49 1.38
CA ASP A 11 16.45 17.92 1.18
C ASP A 11 15.18 18.40 1.92
N GLY A 12 14.56 17.52 2.72
CA GLY A 12 13.39 17.85 3.54
C GLY A 12 12.05 17.84 2.81
N GLU A 13 11.98 17.29 1.58
CA GLU A 13 10.72 17.17 0.86
C GLU A 13 9.86 16.04 1.47
N PHE A 14 8.62 16.38 1.86
CA PHE A 14 7.65 15.42 2.38
C PHE A 14 6.65 15.03 1.29
N ILE A 15 6.68 13.77 0.87
CA ILE A 15 5.73 13.25 -0.11
C ILE A 15 4.59 12.54 0.62
N GLU A 16 3.34 12.96 0.40
CA GLU A 16 2.18 12.32 1.02
C GLU A 16 1.78 11.00 0.35
N VAL A 17 1.18 10.11 1.13
CA VAL A 17 0.61 8.85 0.61
C VAL A 17 -0.73 9.15 -0.08
N PRO A 18 -0.91 8.80 -1.38
CA PRO A 18 -2.18 8.98 -2.05
C PRO A 18 -3.22 8.00 -1.50
N LYS A 19 -4.44 8.49 -1.25
CA LYS A 19 -5.51 7.74 -0.56
C LYS A 19 -6.53 7.13 -1.54
N PHE A 20 -6.09 6.58 -2.66
CA PHE A 20 -6.97 6.10 -3.76
C PHE A 20 -8.00 5.06 -3.33
N PHE A 21 -7.61 4.10 -2.48
CA PHE A 21 -8.49 3.09 -1.93
C PHE A 21 -9.50 3.68 -0.97
N ARG A 22 -9.08 4.55 -0.04
CA ARG A 22 -9.97 5.25 0.90
C ARG A 22 -11.04 6.07 0.18
N LEU A 23 -10.66 6.80 -0.87
CA LEU A 23 -11.62 7.57 -1.69
C LEU A 23 -12.66 6.65 -2.35
N SER A 24 -12.27 5.42 -2.71
CA SER A 24 -13.15 4.44 -3.35
C SER A 24 -13.94 3.55 -2.37
N GLU A 25 -13.64 3.62 -1.07
CA GLU A 25 -14.13 2.69 -0.04
C GLU A 25 -15.66 2.68 0.05
N ARG A 26 -16.29 3.86 0.07
CA ARG A 26 -17.76 3.99 0.13
C ARG A 26 -18.44 3.34 -1.07
N ARG A 27 -17.85 3.50 -2.27
CA ARG A 27 -18.38 2.89 -3.50
C ARG A 27 -18.19 1.38 -3.49
N LEU A 28 -17.02 0.91 -3.06
CA LEU A 28 -16.70 -0.50 -2.95
C LEU A 28 -17.64 -1.21 -1.97
N SER A 29 -17.84 -0.64 -0.79
CA SER A 29 -18.76 -1.15 0.24
C SER A 29 -20.19 -1.27 -0.29
N LYS A 30 -20.71 -0.22 -0.97
CA LYS A 30 -22.04 -0.26 -1.59
C LYS A 30 -22.17 -1.38 -2.63
N LEU A 31 -21.16 -1.61 -3.46
CA LEU A 31 -21.17 -2.68 -4.46
C LEU A 31 -21.10 -4.06 -3.79
N GLN A 32 -20.28 -4.23 -2.76
CA GLN A 32 -20.16 -5.48 -2.00
C GLN A 32 -21.46 -5.83 -1.28
N MET A 33 -22.10 -4.87 -0.61
CA MET A 33 -23.41 -5.07 0.02
C MET A 33 -24.48 -5.49 -1.00
N ARG A 34 -24.50 -4.87 -2.19
CA ARG A 34 -25.42 -5.24 -3.26
C ARG A 34 -25.15 -6.66 -3.77
N LEU A 35 -23.88 -7.03 -3.93
CA LEU A 35 -23.47 -8.36 -4.38
C LEU A 35 -23.91 -9.45 -3.40
N ALA A 36 -23.74 -9.21 -2.09
CA ALA A 36 -24.09 -10.16 -1.02
C ALA A 36 -25.59 -10.53 -1.03
N LYS A 37 -26.45 -9.61 -1.46
CA LYS A 37 -27.90 -9.83 -1.60
C LYS A 37 -28.31 -10.56 -2.88
N LYS A 38 -27.38 -10.93 -3.77
CA LYS A 38 -27.69 -11.60 -5.04
C LYS A 38 -27.37 -13.09 -4.98
N PRO A 39 -28.23 -13.95 -5.55
CA PRO A 39 -27.92 -15.37 -5.70
C PRO A 39 -26.61 -15.54 -6.44
N LYS A 40 -25.72 -16.39 -5.90
CA LYS A 40 -24.41 -16.67 -6.48
C LYS A 40 -24.59 -17.14 -7.92
N HIS A 41 -23.69 -16.73 -8.82
CA HIS A 41 -23.71 -17.06 -10.25
C HIS A 41 -24.88 -16.51 -11.08
N SER A 42 -25.88 -15.86 -10.48
CA SER A 42 -26.93 -15.17 -11.25
C SER A 42 -26.35 -14.09 -12.17
N LYS A 43 -27.08 -13.74 -13.24
CA LYS A 43 -26.66 -12.68 -14.18
C LYS A 43 -26.36 -11.35 -13.47
N PRO A 44 -27.21 -10.84 -12.54
CA PRO A 44 -26.88 -9.65 -11.76
C PRO A 44 -25.64 -9.80 -10.87
N TRP A 45 -25.43 -10.98 -10.27
CA TRP A 45 -24.25 -11.26 -9.45
C TRP A 45 -22.96 -11.16 -10.27
N LYS A 46 -22.93 -11.77 -11.47
CA LYS A 46 -21.76 -11.69 -12.39
C LYS A 46 -21.45 -10.25 -12.79
N ILE A 47 -22.48 -9.46 -13.11
CA ILE A 47 -22.34 -8.04 -13.47
C ILE A 47 -21.75 -7.23 -12.29
N LEU A 48 -22.28 -7.40 -11.08
CA LEU A 48 -21.79 -6.70 -9.89
C LEU A 48 -20.34 -7.09 -9.55
N LYS A 49 -20.01 -8.38 -9.66
CA LYS A 49 -18.63 -8.86 -9.48
C LYS A 49 -17.68 -8.20 -10.49
N GLY A 50 -18.09 -8.08 -11.75
CA GLY A 50 -17.33 -7.35 -12.78
C GLY A 50 -17.13 -5.87 -12.45
N LYS A 51 -18.16 -5.18 -11.93
CA LYS A 51 -18.05 -3.78 -11.48
C LYS A 51 -17.05 -3.61 -10.33
N ILE A 52 -17.05 -4.54 -9.37
CA ILE A 52 -16.09 -4.55 -8.25
C ILE A 52 -14.67 -4.76 -8.78
N ALA A 53 -14.47 -5.73 -9.67
CA ALA A 53 -13.16 -6.01 -10.27
C ALA A 53 -12.61 -4.78 -11.04
N ARG A 54 -13.45 -4.12 -11.84
CA ARG A 54 -13.08 -2.89 -12.56
C ARG A 54 -12.69 -1.76 -11.60
N LEU A 55 -13.38 -1.61 -10.47
CA LEU A 55 -13.05 -0.60 -9.48
C LEU A 55 -11.69 -0.89 -8.83
N HIS A 56 -11.41 -2.14 -8.47
CA HIS A 56 -10.07 -2.53 -7.97
C HIS A 56 -8.98 -2.27 -9.00
N GLN A 57 -9.24 -2.59 -10.28
CA GLN A 57 -8.29 -2.34 -11.36
C GLN A 57 -8.02 -0.83 -11.54
N LEU A 58 -9.04 0.01 -11.43
CA LEU A 58 -8.87 1.47 -11.48
C LEU A 58 -7.97 1.97 -10.35
N ILE A 59 -8.24 1.56 -9.11
CA ILE A 59 -7.42 1.93 -7.93
C ILE A 59 -5.97 1.49 -8.13
N ALA A 60 -5.76 0.26 -8.60
CA ALA A 60 -4.42 -0.26 -8.85
C ALA A 60 -3.67 0.53 -9.94
N ARG A 61 -4.37 0.94 -11.01
CA ARG A 61 -3.79 1.75 -12.09
C ARG A 61 -3.46 3.18 -11.65
N GLN A 62 -4.35 3.82 -10.90
CA GLN A 62 -4.10 5.16 -10.34
C GLN A 62 -2.87 5.17 -9.44
N ARG A 63 -2.76 4.16 -8.57
CA ARG A 63 -1.59 4.00 -7.71
C ARG A 63 -0.30 3.79 -8.51
N LEU A 64 -0.33 2.92 -9.52
CA LEU A 64 0.84 2.64 -10.35
C LEU A 64 1.29 3.88 -11.15
N ASP A 65 0.35 4.60 -11.75
CA ASP A 65 0.62 5.85 -12.47
C ASP A 65 1.29 6.89 -11.56
N TRP A 66 0.72 7.10 -10.36
CA TRP A 66 1.29 8.01 -9.38
C TRP A 66 2.69 7.57 -8.93
N GLN A 67 2.92 6.27 -8.71
CA GLN A 67 4.23 5.72 -8.37
C GLN A 67 5.28 5.96 -9.46
N PHE A 68 4.92 5.79 -10.72
CA PHE A 68 5.83 6.10 -11.83
C PHE A 68 6.19 7.57 -11.89
N LYS A 69 5.19 8.45 -11.77
CA LYS A 69 5.41 9.91 -11.75
C LYS A 69 6.34 10.30 -10.61
N LEU A 70 6.10 9.75 -9.43
CA LEU A 70 6.96 9.99 -8.28
C LEU A 70 8.39 9.46 -8.51
N ALA A 71 8.54 8.26 -9.05
CA ALA A 71 9.86 7.70 -9.35
C ALA A 71 10.64 8.59 -10.33
N TYR A 72 9.99 9.08 -11.38
CA TYR A 72 10.61 10.02 -12.32
C TYR A 72 10.96 11.37 -11.66
N HIS A 73 10.08 11.89 -10.81
CA HIS A 73 10.34 13.10 -10.02
C HIS A 73 11.55 12.92 -9.10
N LEU A 74 11.62 11.83 -8.33
CA LEU A 74 12.77 11.59 -7.46
C LEU A 74 14.08 11.46 -8.23
N PHE A 75 14.03 10.90 -9.44
CA PHE A 75 15.17 10.80 -10.33
C PHE A 75 15.34 12.03 -11.25
N SER A 76 14.69 13.17 -11.04
CA SER A 76 15.01 14.36 -11.85
C SER A 76 16.45 14.80 -11.62
N ASP A 77 16.83 14.96 -10.35
CA ASP A 77 18.04 15.68 -9.96
C ASP A 77 19.09 14.79 -9.27
N VAL A 78 18.78 13.51 -9.05
CA VAL A 78 19.70 12.55 -8.42
C VAL A 78 20.03 11.39 -9.36
N SER A 79 21.22 10.83 -9.21
CA SER A 79 21.68 9.64 -9.94
C SER A 79 21.54 8.35 -9.13
N ILE A 80 21.47 8.46 -7.81
CA ILE A 80 21.42 7.35 -6.86
C ILE A 80 20.37 7.66 -5.78
N ILE A 81 19.52 6.68 -5.48
CA ILE A 81 18.57 6.74 -4.36
C ILE A 81 18.87 5.61 -3.38
N PHE A 82 18.94 5.94 -2.09
CA PHE A 82 19.06 4.98 -1.01
C PHE A 82 17.68 4.72 -0.40
N ILE A 83 17.31 3.44 -0.25
CA ILE A 83 16.04 3.04 0.36
C ILE A 83 16.32 2.08 1.51
N GLU A 84 15.64 2.27 2.64
CA GLU A 84 15.63 1.30 3.73
C GLU A 84 15.01 -0.02 3.30
N ASP A 85 15.69 -1.14 3.53
CA ASP A 85 15.17 -2.50 3.30
C ASP A 85 14.19 -2.91 4.40
N LEU A 86 13.02 -2.26 4.39
CA LEU A 86 11.96 -2.56 5.32
C LEU A 86 11.29 -3.90 4.94
N GLN A 87 11.14 -4.79 5.93
CA GLN A 87 10.35 -6.01 5.79
C GLN A 87 8.84 -5.69 5.74
N ILE A 88 8.38 -5.04 4.67
CA ILE A 88 7.01 -4.54 4.49
C ILE A 88 5.98 -5.67 4.65
N ALA A 89 6.30 -6.88 4.23
CA ALA A 89 5.43 -8.05 4.40
C ALA A 89 5.07 -8.32 5.87
N ASN A 90 5.99 -8.09 6.81
CA ASN A 90 5.74 -8.25 8.24
C ASN A 90 4.81 -7.16 8.79
N LEU A 91 4.87 -5.95 8.21
CA LEU A 91 4.00 -4.83 8.60
C LEU A 91 2.53 -5.10 8.23
N VAL A 92 2.26 -5.68 7.06
CA VAL A 92 0.90 -5.95 6.58
C VAL A 92 0.27 -7.22 7.21
N ARG A 93 1.10 -8.12 7.77
CA ARG A 93 0.64 -9.41 8.31
C ARG A 93 -0.45 -9.24 9.38
N ARG A 94 -1.53 -10.01 9.27
CA ARG A 94 -2.61 -10.05 10.28
C ARG A 94 -2.06 -10.45 11.65
N CYS A 95 -2.54 -9.83 12.73
CA CYS A 95 -2.25 -10.27 14.09
C CYS A 95 -2.80 -11.70 14.28
N LYS A 96 -2.00 -12.57 14.88
CA LYS A 96 -2.43 -13.94 15.24
C LYS A 96 -3.55 -13.86 16.28
N ALA A 97 -4.51 -14.76 16.20
CA ALA A 97 -5.53 -14.88 17.24
C ALA A 97 -4.86 -15.26 18.57
N LYS A 98 -5.32 -14.68 19.67
CA LYS A 98 -4.94 -15.07 21.02
C LYS A 98 -6.11 -15.80 21.63
N LEU A 99 -5.89 -17.01 22.11
CA LEU A 99 -6.87 -17.78 22.88
C LEU A 99 -6.51 -17.64 24.36
N GLY A 100 -7.50 -17.39 25.20
CA GLY A 100 -7.36 -17.52 26.65
C GLY A 100 -7.53 -18.97 27.08
N ASP A 101 -7.23 -19.24 28.35
CA ASP A 101 -7.26 -20.59 28.93
C ASP A 101 -8.63 -21.27 28.78
N ASN A 102 -9.69 -20.47 28.69
CA ASN A 102 -11.08 -20.93 28.56
C ASN A 102 -11.54 -21.06 27.09
N GLY A 103 -10.61 -21.02 26.12
CA GLY A 103 -10.91 -21.04 24.68
C GLY A 103 -11.48 -19.73 24.10
N GLN A 104 -11.57 -18.67 24.92
CA GLN A 104 -12.10 -17.37 24.49
C GLN A 104 -11.07 -16.58 23.66
N PHE A 105 -11.53 -15.84 22.66
CA PHE A 105 -10.64 -14.96 21.89
C PHE A 105 -10.29 -13.69 22.67
N LEU A 106 -9.00 -13.48 22.93
CA LEU A 106 -8.48 -12.29 23.58
C LEU A 106 -8.16 -11.18 22.56
N PRO A 107 -8.21 -9.89 22.97
CA PRO A 107 -7.76 -8.78 22.12
C PRO A 107 -6.32 -8.98 21.64
N ASN A 108 -6.13 -8.95 20.32
CA ASN A 108 -4.84 -9.15 19.68
C ASN A 108 -4.37 -7.91 18.88
N GLY A 109 -5.00 -6.76 19.09
CA GLY A 109 -4.69 -5.51 18.37
C GLY A 109 -5.11 -5.49 16.90
N GLN A 110 -5.82 -6.51 16.39
CA GLN A 110 -6.20 -6.60 14.98
C GLN A 110 -7.11 -5.46 14.52
N SER A 111 -7.97 -4.95 15.41
CA SER A 111 -8.88 -3.83 15.09
C SER A 111 -8.09 -2.55 14.75
N ALA A 112 -7.18 -2.13 15.63
CA ALA A 112 -6.28 -1.01 15.39
C ALA A 112 -5.42 -1.22 14.12
N LYS A 113 -4.91 -2.46 13.93
CA LYS A 113 -4.11 -2.82 12.75
C LYS A 113 -4.92 -2.78 11.45
N SER A 114 -6.24 -2.94 11.49
CA SER A 114 -7.05 -2.90 10.27
C SER A 114 -7.04 -1.52 9.60
N GLY A 115 -7.02 -0.43 10.37
CA GLY A 115 -6.88 0.93 9.86
C GLY A 115 -5.52 1.17 9.24
N LEU A 116 -4.46 0.70 9.92
CA LEU A 116 -3.08 0.73 9.45
C LEU A 116 -2.90 -0.03 8.13
N ASN A 117 -3.49 -1.22 8.03
CA ASN A 117 -3.42 -2.06 6.83
C ASN A 117 -4.06 -1.38 5.61
N LYS A 118 -5.12 -0.59 5.79
CA LYS A 118 -5.70 0.19 4.68
C LYS A 118 -4.71 1.24 4.18
N SER A 119 -4.05 1.94 5.09
CA SER A 119 -3.02 2.93 4.73
C SER A 119 -1.80 2.28 4.07
N LEU A 120 -1.39 1.08 4.52
CA LEU A 120 -0.35 0.27 3.88
C LEU A 120 -0.74 -0.16 2.46
N GLN A 121 -2.01 -0.50 2.22
CA GLN A 121 -2.52 -0.84 0.88
C GLN A 121 -2.57 0.36 -0.06
N ASP A 122 -2.89 1.54 0.45
CA ASP A 122 -2.82 2.79 -0.31
C ASP A 122 -1.37 3.12 -0.69
N ALA A 123 -0.43 2.98 0.25
CA ALA A 123 0.98 3.23 0.00
C ALA A 123 1.63 2.22 -0.97
N ALA A 124 1.27 0.93 -0.84
CA ALA A 124 1.86 -0.17 -1.61
C ALA A 124 3.38 -0.06 -1.80
N LEU A 125 4.12 0.22 -0.71
CA LEU A 125 5.55 0.53 -0.75
C LEU A 125 6.40 -0.56 -1.45
N GLY A 126 6.02 -1.83 -1.31
CA GLY A 126 6.72 -2.92 -2.02
C GLY A 126 6.58 -2.84 -3.55
N GLN A 127 5.42 -2.40 -4.05
CA GLN A 127 5.21 -2.15 -5.49
C GLN A 127 6.06 -0.95 -5.95
N PHE A 128 6.18 0.07 -5.12
CA PHE A 128 6.95 1.25 -5.46
C PHE A 128 8.45 0.99 -5.53
N ILE A 129 9.01 0.15 -4.65
CA ILE A 129 10.42 -0.25 -4.76
C ILE A 129 10.70 -0.88 -6.13
N GLN A 130 9.81 -1.76 -6.62
CA GLN A 130 9.94 -2.35 -7.95
C GLN A 130 9.84 -1.30 -9.07
N VAL A 131 8.92 -0.35 -8.95
CA VAL A 131 8.80 0.78 -9.90
C VAL A 131 10.08 1.63 -9.89
N LEU A 132 10.62 1.91 -8.71
CA LEU A 132 11.82 2.73 -8.55
C LEU A 132 13.05 2.03 -9.15
N GLU A 133 13.23 0.74 -8.87
CA GLU A 133 14.28 -0.09 -9.48
C GLU A 133 14.17 -0.12 -11.01
N TYR A 134 12.95 -0.27 -11.54
CA TYR A 134 12.71 -0.26 -12.97
C TYR A 134 13.02 1.10 -13.62
N VAL A 135 12.56 2.20 -13.01
CA VAL A 135 12.84 3.56 -13.52
C VAL A 135 14.33 3.87 -13.45
N ALA A 136 15.00 3.46 -12.37
CA ALA A 136 16.44 3.61 -12.22
C ALA A 136 17.19 2.89 -13.35
N TRP A 137 16.89 1.61 -13.59
CA TRP A 137 17.46 0.84 -14.69
C TRP A 137 17.23 1.53 -16.04
N LYS A 138 16.00 1.98 -16.30
CA LYS A 138 15.64 2.66 -17.56
C LYS A 138 16.38 3.98 -17.77
N LEU A 139 16.74 4.70 -16.70
CA LEU A 139 17.47 5.96 -16.73
C LEU A 139 19.00 5.80 -16.62
N GLY A 140 19.52 4.57 -16.47
CA GLY A 140 20.94 4.33 -16.19
C GLY A 140 21.36 4.78 -14.77
N LYS A 141 20.39 4.88 -13.86
CA LYS A 141 20.55 5.32 -12.47
C LYS A 141 20.52 4.13 -11.51
N ARG A 142 20.80 4.36 -10.23
CA ARG A 142 20.92 3.28 -9.23
C ARG A 142 19.98 3.44 -8.04
N VAL A 143 19.49 2.31 -7.56
CA VAL A 143 18.82 2.19 -6.26
C VAL A 143 19.67 1.30 -5.37
N VAL A 144 19.94 1.75 -4.15
CA VAL A 144 20.70 0.99 -3.15
C VAL A 144 19.81 0.73 -1.94
N LYS A 145 19.68 -0.54 -1.55
CA LYS A 145 18.97 -0.92 -0.33
C LYS A 145 19.94 -0.89 0.85
N VAL A 146 19.55 -0.22 1.93
CA VAL A 146 20.35 -0.07 3.16
C VAL A 146 19.62 -0.73 4.34
N ASP A 147 20.37 -1.28 5.30
CA ASP A 147 19.81 -1.86 6.51
C ASP A 147 19.12 -0.76 7.34
N PRO A 148 17.83 -0.92 7.72
CA PRO A 148 17.10 0.06 8.52
C PRO A 148 17.58 0.18 9.98
N LYS A 149 18.51 -0.66 10.45
CA LYS A 149 18.98 -0.58 11.85
C LYS A 149 19.80 0.70 12.11
N GLY A 150 19.30 1.56 12.99
CA GLY A 150 20.01 2.73 13.50
C GLY A 150 19.92 4.00 12.64
N THR A 151 19.18 3.97 11.53
CA THR A 151 19.03 5.11 10.60
C THR A 151 18.08 6.20 11.09
N SER A 152 17.24 5.91 12.09
CA SER A 152 16.19 6.82 12.59
C SER A 152 16.47 7.45 13.96
N GLN A 153 17.72 7.42 14.44
CA GLN A 153 18.07 7.86 15.81
C GLN A 153 18.51 9.33 15.92
N HIS A 154 18.83 9.98 14.80
CA HIS A 154 19.16 11.40 14.76
C HIS A 154 18.37 12.07 13.63
N CYS A 155 17.38 12.86 14.02
CA CYS A 155 16.76 13.88 13.19
C CYS A 155 17.22 15.25 13.69
#